data_AF-A0A5C5SKE8-F1
#
_entry.id   AF-A0A5C5SKE8-F1
#
_cell.length_a   1.000
_cell.length_b   1.000
_cell.length_c   1.000
_cell.angle_alpha   90.00
_cell.angle_beta   90.00
_cell.angle_gamma   90.00
#
_symmetry.space_group_name_H-M   'P 1'
#
loop_
_entity.id
_entity.type
_entity.pdbx_description
1 polymer ?
#
loop_
_entity_poly.entity_id
_entity_poly.type
_entity_poly.pdbx_seq_one_letter_code
_entity_poly.pdbx_strand_id
1 'polypeptide(L)' 'MQKRGVAAYVIATETFRPLVLAQAKARKIEPKLIIVKHPIGGLNAEELAERIATASNGLIAAIGT' A
#
# COMPACT_ATOMS: atom_id res chain seq x y z
N MET A 1 -7.26 14.66 -2.94
CA MET A 1 -6.51 14.52 -1.67
C MET A 1 -5.35 15.52 -1.61
N GLN A 2 -4.38 15.49 -2.52
CA GLN A 2 -3.25 16.44 -2.53
C GLN A 2 -3.65 17.93 -2.58
N LYS A 3 -4.64 18.31 -3.41
CA LYS A 3 -5.17 19.69 -3.45
C LYS A 3 -5.78 20.18 -2.12
N ARG A 4 -6.03 19.27 -1.17
CA ARG A 4 -6.55 19.56 0.17
C ARG A 4 -5.45 19.48 1.25
N GLY A 5 -4.17 19.41 0.85
CA GLY A 5 -3.04 19.23 1.77
C GLY A 5 -2.91 17.83 2.39
N VAL A 6 -3.73 16.86 1.93
CA VAL A 6 -3.77 15.51 2.50
C VAL A 6 -2.92 14.55 1.65
N ALA A 7 -1.90 13.95 2.27
CA ALA A 7 -1.17 12.84 1.69
C ALA A 7 -2.03 11.57 1.72
N ALA A 8 -2.27 10.98 0.54
CA ALA A 8 -2.98 9.71 0.43
C ALA A 8 -1.99 8.60 0.11
N TYR A 9 -2.06 7.52 0.87
CA TYR A 9 -1.28 6.30 0.69
C TYR A 9 -2.20 5.19 0.22
N VAL A 10 -1.71 4.38 -0.72
CA VAL A 10 -2.43 3.20 -1.22
C VAL A 10 -1.69 1.98 -0.69
N ILE A 11 -2.41 1.10 0.01
CA ILE A 11 -1.91 -0.20 0.43
C ILE A 11 -2.56 -1.23 -0.48
N ALA A 12 -1.75 -2.05 -1.15
CA ALA A 12 -2.24 -3.05 -2.10
C ALA A 12 -1.42 -4.33 -2.02
N THR A 13 -2.02 -5.47 -2.39
CA THR A 13 -1.25 -6.70 -2.56
C THR A 13 -0.41 -6.65 -3.83
N GLU A 14 0.68 -7.41 -3.87
CA GLU A 14 1.59 -7.49 -5.02
C GLU A 14 0.87 -7.75 -6.36
N THR A 15 -0.20 -8.55 -6.34
CA THR A 15 -1.03 -8.89 -7.51
C THR A 15 -1.73 -7.66 -8.13
N PHE A 16 -2.03 -6.63 -7.33
CA PHE A 16 -2.67 -5.40 -7.81
C PHE A 16 -1.68 -4.32 -8.23
N ARG A 17 -0.37 -4.52 -8.00
CA ARG A 17 0.66 -3.52 -8.35
C ARG A 17 0.56 -3.02 -9.80
N PRO A 18 0.40 -3.88 -10.83
CA PRO A 18 0.28 -3.40 -12.21
C PRO A 18 -0.92 -2.48 -12.42
N LEU A 19 -2.06 -2.81 -11.80
CA LEU A 19 -3.28 -2.03 -11.91
C LEU A 19 -3.12 -0.65 -11.25
N VAL A 20 -2.52 -0.59 -10.05
CA VAL A 20 -2.28 0.67 -9.36
C VAL A 20 -1.35 1.58 -10.17
N LEU A 21 -0.28 1.03 -10.73
CA LEU A 21 0.66 1.79 -11.56
C LEU A 21 0.00 2.28 -12.86
N ALA A 22 -0.83 1.47 -13.50
CA ALA A 22 -1.59 1.88 -14.67
C ALA A 22 -2.55 3.04 -14.37
N GLN A 23 -3.26 2.99 -13.24
CA GLN A 23 -4.16 4.05 -12.80
C GLN A 23 -3.41 5.34 -12.45
N ALA A 24 -2.24 5.23 -11.79
CA ALA A 24 -1.41 6.37 -11.45
C ALA A 24 -0.86 7.06 -12.72
N LYS A 25 -0.40 6.27 -13.70
CA LYS A 25 0.03 6.76 -15.01
C LYS A 25 -1.10 7.47 -15.76
N ALA A 26 -2.30 6.87 -15.80
CA ALA A 26 -3.47 7.48 -16.45
C ALA A 26 -3.84 8.83 -15.82
N ARG A 27 -3.62 8.98 -14.51
CA ARG A 27 -3.89 10.22 -13.76
C ARG A 27 -2.69 11.17 -13.72
N LYS A 28 -1.54 10.81 -14.32
CA LYS A 28 -0.28 11.56 -14.26
C LYS A 28 0.14 11.91 -12.83
N ILE A 29 -0.04 10.96 -11.91
CA ILE A 29 0.36 11.10 -10.50
C ILE A 29 1.40 10.05 -10.15
N GLU A 30 2.29 10.40 -9.22
CA GLU A 30 3.15 9.44 -8.57
C GLU A 30 2.41 8.85 -7.36
N PRO A 31 2.16 7.52 -7.33
CA PRO A 31 1.41 6.91 -6.25
C PRO A 31 2.33 6.63 -5.05
N LYS A 32 1.89 7.02 -3.85
CA LYS A 32 2.51 6.57 -2.61
C LYS A 32 2.00 5.17 -2.27
N LEU A 33 2.72 4.15 -2.72
CA LEU A 33 2.28 2.75 -2.70
C LEU A 33 3.04 1.92 -1.67
N ILE A 34 2.30 1.22 -0.82
CA ILE A 34 2.82 0.20 0.11
C ILE A 34 2.32 -1.15 -0.38
N ILE A 35 3.25 -2.06 -0.69
CA ILE A 35 2.93 -3.40 -1.19
C ILE A 35 3.00 -4.40 -0.05
N VAL A 36 1.98 -5.25 0.05
CA VAL A 36 1.95 -6.42 0.92
C VAL A 36 1.85 -7.71 0.10
N LYS A 37 2.33 -8.81 0.67
CA LYS A 37 2.27 -10.13 0.02
C LYS A 37 0.81 -10.61 -0.11
N HIS A 38 0.51 -11.34 -1.19
CA HIS A 38 -0.75 -12.06 -1.36
C HIS A 38 -0.60 -13.51 -0.85
N PRO A 39 -1.63 -14.16 -0.27
CA PRO A 39 -2.98 -13.66 0.01
C PRO A 39 -3.07 -12.84 1.30
N ILE A 40 -4.23 -12.17 1.48
CA ILE A 40 -4.62 -11.47 2.72
C ILE A 40 -5.76 -12.18 3.46
N GLY A 41 -6.28 -13.27 2.90
CA GLY A 41 -7.33 -14.10 3.48
C GLY A 41 -6.93 -15.57 3.50
N GLY A 42 -7.54 -16.35 4.39
CA GLY A 42 -7.17 -17.75 4.61
C GLY A 42 -5.81 -17.96 5.28
N LEU A 43 -5.27 -16.89 5.86
CA LEU A 43 -3.97 -16.89 6.53
C LEU A 43 -4.06 -17.45 7.95
N ASN A 44 -2.97 -18.06 8.41
CA ASN A 44 -2.78 -18.31 9.82
C ASN A 44 -2.36 -17.02 10.57
N ALA A 45 -2.24 -17.10 11.89
CA ALA A 45 -1.91 -15.94 12.73
C ALA A 45 -0.54 -15.32 12.44
N GLU A 46 0.47 -16.14 12.16
CA GLU A 46 1.84 -15.69 11.89
C GLU A 46 1.92 -14.98 10.54
N GLU A 47 1.30 -15.58 9.51
CA GLU A 47 1.23 -14.97 8.19
C GLU A 47 0.45 -13.66 8.21
N LEU A 48 -0.69 -13.62 8.92
CA LEU A 48 -1.47 -12.40 9.07
C LEU A 48 -0.66 -11.29 9.77
N ALA A 49 0.05 -11.64 10.84
CA ALA A 49 0.93 -10.72 11.55
C ALA A 49 2.02 -10.15 10.63
N GLU A 50 2.61 -10.98 9.75
CA GLU A 50 3.58 -10.51 8.75
C GLU A 50 2.98 -9.44 7.83
N ARG A 51 1.77 -9.64 7.28
CA ARG A 51 1.14 -8.68 6.36
C ARG A 51 0.83 -7.37 7.07
N ILE A 52 0.34 -7.43 8.31
CA ILE A 52 0.07 -6.25 9.14
C ILE A 52 1.37 -5.51 9.44
N ALA A 53 2.44 -6.21 9.81
CA ALA A 53 3.74 -5.61 10.09
C ALA A 53 4.31 -4.90 8.86
N THR A 54 4.28 -5.53 7.69
CA THR A 54 4.71 -4.89 6.43
C THR A 54 3.92 -3.63 6.12
N ALA A 55 2.58 -3.68 6.21
CA ALA A 55 1.73 -2.52 5.96
C ALA A 55 2.00 -1.39 6.96
N SER A 56 2.08 -1.72 8.25
CA SER A 56 2.24 -0.75 9.34
C SER A 56 3.62 -0.09 9.28
N ASN A 57 4.68 -0.88 9.15
CA ASN A 57 6.05 -0.35 9.04
C ASN A 57 6.21 0.50 7.78
N GLY A 58 5.62 0.08 6.66
CA GLY A 58 5.62 0.86 5.43
C GLY A 58 4.91 2.21 5.60
N LEU A 59 3.80 2.24 6.34
CA LEU A 59 3.08 3.48 6.61
C LEU A 59 3.86 4.39 7.57
N ILE A 60 4.37 3.85 8.68
CA ILE A 60 5.18 4.58 9.68
C ILE A 60 6.39 5.23 9.01
N ALA A 61 7.17 4.45 8.25
CA ALA A 61 8.34 4.96 7.54
C ALA A 61 7.97 6.08 6.55
N ALA A 62 6.76 6.00 5.95
CA ALA A 62 6.32 6.98 4.98
C ALA A 62 5.69 8.25 5.59
N ILE A 63 5.31 8.24 6.86
CA ILE A 63 4.81 9.42 7.59
C ILE A 63 5.87 10.06 8.50
N GLY A 64 6.99 9.37 8.77
CA GLY A 64 8.14 9.93 9.48
C GLY A 64 7.95 10.12 10.99
N THR A 65 7.12 9.29 11.62
CA THR A 65 6.94 9.19 13.08
C THR A 65 7.88 8.16 13.67
#